data_AF-A0A1G8AN70-F1
#
_entry.id   AF-A0A1G8AN70-F1
#
_cell.length_a   1.000
_cell.length_b   1.000
_cell.length_c   1.000
_cell.angle_alpha   90.00
_cell.angle_beta   90.00
_cell.angle_gamma   90.00
#
_symmetry.space_group_name_H-M   'P 1'
#
loop_
_entity.id
_entity.type
_entity.pdbx_description
1 polymer ?
#
loop_
_entity_poly.entity_id
_entity_poly.type
_entity_poly.pdbx_seq_one_letter_code
_entity_poly.pdbx_strand_id
1 'polypeptide(L)'
;MIATILDQHAEEAGFLAGLRRYAVSAPHYDLEHLGDLDGRIEAHLDGLQIAGLKGLHRVLEQLNPHAQGEVFAAAALALQLNSDAALNDLYRHLEEAPGGEPFLTAVLGWLDWPQVAGRVERDLAATDARQRRIALTACGLHRHDPGPALLSALGHADPSVLACAARTAGQLRRLDLLQALRSHRLHGDDGVRFWSNWASAQMGDQEALGTLRLFAERPGDLRQPALEVLLAWQPREVSIVWLRSLMQSPEHRRMVIQALGLFGDPQTIPWLIRQMHELPFARVAAEAFTLISGADLAELDLELSVYPDYDSGPNDDPDDPHVDMDPDTDLPWPDPHKVEQWWQCNGHGLPAGVAHLTGQPFSERQCLAVLRSGQQRQRIAAACLLARYQPASAVFPTDAPAQRQKRLLGY
;
A
#
# COMPACT_ATOMS: atom_id res chain seq x y z
N MET A 1 24.60 -8.61 29.59
CA MET A 1 25.06 -7.49 28.74
C MET A 1 24.90 -7.83 27.27
N ILE A 2 25.66 -8.79 26.69
CA ILE A 2 25.50 -9.14 25.26
C ILE A 2 24.09 -9.68 24.94
N ALA A 3 23.55 -10.60 25.75
CA ALA A 3 22.18 -11.11 25.55
C ALA A 3 21.13 -9.99 25.57
N THR A 4 21.22 -9.08 26.54
CA THR A 4 20.34 -7.91 26.67
C THR A 4 20.41 -6.96 25.47
N ILE A 5 21.60 -6.78 24.89
CA ILE A 5 21.78 -5.95 23.68
C ILE A 5 21.12 -6.63 22.48
N LEU A 6 21.25 -7.96 22.35
CA LEU A 6 20.59 -8.70 21.27
C LEU A 6 19.07 -8.69 21.42
N ASP A 7 18.57 -8.75 22.66
CA ASP A 7 17.14 -8.62 22.94
C ASP A 7 16.62 -7.28 22.46
N GLN A 8 17.30 -6.19 22.82
CA GLN A 8 16.96 -4.85 22.36
C GLN A 8 17.00 -4.72 20.84
N HIS A 9 18.00 -5.28 20.15
CA HIS A 9 18.01 -5.22 18.68
C HIS A 9 16.85 -5.99 18.05
N ALA A 10 16.44 -7.13 18.61
CA ALA A 10 15.34 -7.93 18.12
C ALA A 10 13.99 -7.21 18.29
N GLU A 11 13.74 -6.69 19.49
CA GLU A 11 12.53 -5.92 19.83
C GLU A 11 12.41 -4.66 18.97
N GLU A 12 13.49 -3.87 18.85
CA GLU A 12 13.49 -2.65 18.05
C GLU A 12 13.34 -2.94 16.55
N ALA A 13 13.99 -3.99 16.01
CA ALA A 13 13.80 -4.38 14.62
C ALA A 13 12.35 -4.79 14.35
N GLY A 14 11.72 -5.53 15.27
CA GLY A 14 10.32 -5.93 15.16
C GLY A 14 9.36 -4.74 15.24
N PHE A 15 9.57 -3.84 16.20
CA PHE A 15 8.79 -2.60 16.34
C PHE A 15 8.89 -1.72 15.10
N LEU A 16 10.12 -1.47 14.63
CA LEU A 16 10.36 -0.64 13.43
C LEU A 16 9.79 -1.29 12.17
N ALA A 17 9.83 -2.62 12.04
CA ALA A 17 9.15 -3.31 10.94
C ALA A 17 7.63 -3.07 10.98
N GLY A 18 7.02 -3.01 12.18
CA GLY A 18 5.62 -2.67 12.37
C GLY A 18 5.32 -1.24 11.92
N LEU A 19 6.12 -0.29 12.41
CA LEU A 19 6.05 1.12 12.03
C LEU A 19 6.21 1.29 10.51
N ARG A 20 7.12 0.55 9.90
CA ARG A 20 7.38 0.58 8.46
C ARG A 20 6.22 0.07 7.63
N ARG A 21 5.51 -0.96 8.10
CA ARG A 21 4.28 -1.46 7.46
C ARG A 21 3.15 -0.44 7.48
N TYR A 22 3.06 0.37 8.54
CA TYR A 22 2.15 1.50 8.62
C TYR A 22 2.61 2.67 7.70
N ALA A 23 3.89 3.03 7.76
CA ALA A 23 4.46 4.16 7.05
C ALA A 23 4.27 4.09 5.51
N VAL A 24 4.29 2.88 4.93
CA VAL A 24 4.11 2.71 3.48
C VAL A 24 2.69 2.98 2.95
N SER A 25 1.71 3.24 3.83
CA SER A 25 0.35 3.66 3.46
C SER A 25 -0.12 4.92 4.21
N ALA A 26 0.70 5.44 5.12
CA ALA A 26 0.42 6.64 5.90
C ALA A 26 0.46 7.92 5.04
N PRO A 27 -0.33 8.95 5.37
CA PRO A 27 -0.44 10.15 4.55
C PRO A 27 0.75 11.12 4.65
N HIS A 28 1.56 11.03 5.71
CA HIS A 28 2.55 12.05 6.07
C HIS A 28 4.01 11.63 5.86
N TYR A 29 4.25 10.38 5.44
CA TYR A 29 5.59 9.91 5.08
C TYR A 29 5.88 10.24 3.61
N ASP A 30 7.08 10.70 3.30
CA ASP A 30 7.62 10.74 1.94
C ASP A 30 8.74 9.69 1.77
N LEU A 31 9.43 9.73 0.63
CA LEU A 31 10.53 8.81 0.34
C LEU A 31 11.77 9.02 1.23
N GLU A 32 11.99 10.24 1.75
CA GLU A 32 13.11 10.52 2.67
C GLU A 32 12.83 9.97 4.05
N HIS A 33 11.64 10.22 4.61
CA HIS A 33 11.19 9.65 5.87
C HIS A 33 11.22 8.12 5.85
N LEU A 34 10.80 7.50 4.74
CA LEU A 34 10.93 6.05 4.56
C LEU A 34 12.39 5.60 4.54
N GLY A 35 13.30 6.39 3.96
CA GLY A 35 14.74 6.10 3.96
C GLY A 35 15.38 6.19 5.35
N ASP A 36 14.99 7.17 6.16
CA ASP A 36 15.46 7.29 7.54
C ASP A 36 14.97 6.14 8.42
N LEU A 37 13.69 5.77 8.24
CA LEU A 37 13.13 4.59 8.89
C LEU A 37 13.85 3.30 8.43
N ASP A 38 14.19 3.22 7.15
CA ASP A 38 14.93 2.09 6.60
C ASP A 38 16.31 1.93 7.21
N GLY A 39 17.07 3.03 7.31
CA GLY A 39 18.39 3.02 7.93
C GLY A 39 18.36 2.59 9.41
N ARG A 40 17.29 2.92 10.14
CA ARG A 40 17.10 2.45 11.52
C ARG A 40 16.89 0.94 11.58
N ILE A 41 16.03 0.39 10.72
CA ILE A 41 15.80 -1.06 10.65
C ILE A 41 17.10 -1.79 10.30
N GLU A 42 17.82 -1.31 9.28
CA GLU A 42 19.11 -1.88 8.86
C GLU A 42 20.13 -1.90 10.01
N ALA A 43 20.24 -0.82 10.78
CA ALA A 43 21.17 -0.76 11.92
C ALA A 43 20.88 -1.83 13.00
N HIS A 44 19.61 -2.13 13.28
CA HIS A 44 19.26 -3.18 14.24
C HIS A 44 19.48 -4.58 13.66
N LEU A 45 19.18 -4.80 12.37
CA LEU A 45 19.48 -6.07 11.70
C LEU A 45 20.99 -6.33 11.64
N ASP A 46 21.81 -5.32 11.34
CA ASP A 46 23.27 -5.43 11.33
C ASP A 46 23.82 -5.81 12.71
N GLY A 47 23.30 -5.20 13.78
CA GLY A 47 23.64 -5.55 15.16
C GLY A 47 23.37 -7.02 15.49
N LEU A 48 22.23 -7.55 15.03
CA LEU A 48 21.90 -8.97 15.16
C LEU A 48 22.78 -9.87 14.29
N GLN A 49 23.07 -9.44 13.05
CA GLN A 49 23.88 -10.18 12.09
C GLN A 49 25.32 -10.37 12.60
N ILE A 50 25.90 -9.37 13.28
CA ILE A 50 27.23 -9.46 13.91
C ILE A 50 27.29 -10.61 14.94
N ALA A 51 26.18 -10.90 15.64
CA ALA A 51 26.11 -12.01 16.58
C ALA A 51 25.90 -13.38 15.91
N GLY A 52 25.65 -13.41 14.60
CA GLY A 52 25.51 -14.62 13.78
C GLY A 52 24.49 -15.60 14.37
N LEU A 53 24.87 -16.88 14.44
CA LEU A 53 24.01 -17.93 14.99
C LEU A 53 23.56 -17.66 16.43
N LYS A 54 24.34 -16.97 17.25
CA LYS A 54 23.91 -16.62 18.63
C LYS A 54 22.78 -15.60 18.60
N GLY A 55 22.86 -14.62 17.70
CA GLY A 55 21.77 -13.67 17.46
C GLY A 55 20.52 -14.41 17.00
N LEU A 56 20.63 -15.26 15.98
CA LEU A 56 19.49 -16.04 15.45
C LEU A 56 18.81 -16.89 16.53
N HIS A 57 19.56 -17.67 17.32
CA HIS A 57 18.97 -18.46 18.41
C HIS A 57 18.24 -17.55 19.41
N ARG A 58 18.82 -16.40 19.75
CA ARG A 58 18.20 -15.48 20.71
C ARG A 58 16.89 -14.90 20.22
N VAL A 59 16.81 -14.50 18.94
CA VAL A 59 15.55 -14.01 18.35
C VAL A 59 14.50 -15.13 18.30
N LEU A 60 14.90 -16.35 17.94
CA LEU A 60 13.98 -17.50 17.91
C LEU A 60 13.42 -17.83 19.31
N GLU A 61 14.20 -17.66 20.38
CA GLU A 61 13.74 -17.85 21.77
C GLU A 61 12.66 -16.85 22.20
N GLN A 62 12.54 -15.71 21.52
CA GLN A 62 11.54 -14.68 21.83
C GLN A 62 10.20 -14.92 21.12
N LEU A 63 10.15 -15.82 20.13
CA LEU A 63 8.93 -16.12 19.40
C LEU A 63 7.88 -16.72 20.34
N ASN A 64 6.76 -16.02 20.44
CA ASN A 64 5.58 -16.41 21.18
C ASN A 64 4.33 -16.05 20.33
N PRO A 65 3.12 -16.51 20.66
CA PRO A 65 1.95 -16.28 19.81
C PRO A 65 1.61 -14.80 19.52
N HIS A 66 2.13 -13.86 20.31
CA HIS A 66 1.97 -12.41 20.12
C HIS A 66 3.16 -11.75 19.42
N ALA A 67 4.25 -12.49 19.19
CA ALA A 67 5.46 -12.00 18.54
C ALA A 67 5.25 -11.90 17.02
N GLN A 68 4.67 -10.80 16.56
CA GLN A 68 4.48 -10.58 15.13
C GLN A 68 5.70 -9.91 14.50
N GLY A 69 6.21 -8.85 15.13
CA GLY A 69 7.33 -8.05 14.61
C GLY A 69 8.66 -8.82 14.62
N GLU A 70 8.89 -9.63 15.64
CA GLU A 70 10.10 -10.43 15.84
C GLU A 70 10.29 -11.48 14.74
N VAL A 71 9.20 -11.91 14.09
CA VAL A 71 9.25 -12.75 12.88
C VAL A 71 10.05 -12.05 11.76
N PHE A 72 10.01 -10.72 11.67
CA PHE A 72 10.83 -9.95 10.74
C PHE A 72 12.32 -10.14 11.02
N ALA A 73 12.75 -9.89 12.26
CA ALA A 73 14.16 -10.03 12.65
C ALA A 73 14.64 -11.49 12.48
N ALA A 74 13.82 -12.46 12.90
CA ALA A 74 14.15 -13.87 12.79
C ALA A 74 14.29 -14.33 11.34
N ALA A 75 13.34 -13.95 10.47
CA ALA A 75 13.37 -14.32 9.05
C ALA A 75 14.55 -13.65 8.33
N ALA A 76 14.88 -12.40 8.66
CA ALA A 76 16.01 -11.69 8.07
C ALA A 76 17.33 -12.42 8.37
N LEU A 77 17.57 -12.75 9.64
CA LEU A 77 18.76 -13.51 10.05
C LEU A 77 18.78 -14.92 9.46
N ALA A 78 17.64 -15.61 9.44
CA ALA A 78 17.55 -16.97 8.89
C ALA A 78 17.92 -17.00 7.40
N LEU A 79 17.46 -16.01 6.62
CA LEU A 79 17.80 -15.87 5.20
C LEU A 79 19.26 -15.48 5.00
N GLN A 80 19.76 -14.49 5.72
CA GLN A 80 21.16 -14.04 5.63
C GLN A 80 22.16 -15.14 6.02
N LEU A 81 21.82 -15.98 7.00
CA LEU A 81 22.63 -17.11 7.46
C LEU A 81 22.34 -18.41 6.69
N ASN A 82 21.44 -18.40 5.70
CA ASN A 82 20.99 -19.57 4.94
C ASN A 82 20.55 -20.75 5.85
N SER A 83 19.85 -20.45 6.94
CA SER A 83 19.39 -21.44 7.92
C SER A 83 18.00 -21.96 7.57
N ASP A 84 17.95 -23.07 6.82
CA ASP A 84 16.68 -23.75 6.49
C ASP A 84 15.95 -24.25 7.74
N ALA A 85 16.68 -24.65 8.78
CA ALA A 85 16.10 -25.09 10.05
C ALA A 85 15.29 -23.96 10.71
N ALA A 86 15.89 -22.77 10.83
CA ALA A 86 15.21 -21.61 11.41
C ALA A 86 14.01 -21.16 10.57
N LEU A 87 14.11 -21.20 9.24
CA LEU A 87 12.96 -20.91 8.38
C LEU A 87 11.82 -21.91 8.59
N ASN A 88 12.13 -23.21 8.68
CA ASN A 88 11.11 -24.23 8.96
C ASN A 88 10.46 -24.06 10.34
N ASP A 89 11.22 -23.63 11.34
CA ASP A 89 10.68 -23.28 12.66
C ASP A 89 9.75 -22.06 12.58
N LEU A 90 10.09 -21.05 11.77
CA LEU A 90 9.22 -19.91 11.49
C LEU A 90 7.93 -20.32 10.78
N TYR A 91 7.98 -21.17 9.75
CA TYR A 91 6.75 -21.65 9.09
C TYR A 91 5.83 -22.40 10.05
N ARG A 92 6.40 -23.22 10.94
CA ARG A 92 5.65 -23.92 11.99
C ARG A 92 5.04 -22.95 12.99
N HIS A 93 5.81 -21.95 13.43
CA HIS A 93 5.29 -20.90 14.31
C HIS A 93 4.09 -20.17 13.69
N LEU A 94 4.11 -19.90 12.38
CA LEU A 94 3.00 -19.27 11.65
C LEU A 94 1.75 -20.16 11.54
N GLU A 95 1.83 -21.47 11.82
CA GLU A 95 0.62 -22.31 11.94
C GLU A 95 -0.20 -21.94 13.18
N GLU A 96 0.46 -21.59 14.28
CA GLU A 96 -0.16 -21.20 15.54
C GLU A 96 -0.39 -19.69 15.64
N ALA A 97 0.47 -18.89 15.01
CA ALA A 97 0.47 -17.43 15.06
C ALA A 97 0.49 -16.80 13.64
N PRO A 98 -0.61 -16.89 12.87
CA PRO A 98 -0.64 -16.42 11.48
C PRO A 98 -0.40 -14.91 11.31
N GLY A 99 -0.57 -14.11 12.37
CA GLY A 99 -0.32 -12.67 12.37
C GLY A 99 1.13 -12.27 12.05
N GLY A 100 2.10 -13.18 12.18
CA GLY A 100 3.50 -12.95 11.83
C GLY A 100 3.80 -13.06 10.32
N GLU A 101 2.90 -13.63 9.52
CA GLU A 101 3.17 -13.90 8.10
C GLU A 101 3.44 -12.64 7.26
N PRO A 102 2.73 -11.51 7.46
CA PRO A 102 3.06 -10.27 6.79
C PRO A 102 4.47 -9.76 7.08
N PHE A 103 5.02 -10.05 8.26
CA PHE A 103 6.40 -9.68 8.63
C PHE A 103 7.44 -10.55 7.93
N LEU A 104 7.21 -11.87 7.85
CA LEU A 104 8.05 -12.76 7.04
C LEU A 104 8.04 -12.31 5.56
N THR A 105 6.87 -11.97 5.05
CA THR A 105 6.71 -11.49 3.67
C THR A 105 7.41 -10.14 3.46
N ALA A 106 7.33 -9.22 4.43
CA ALA A 106 8.03 -7.94 4.38
C ALA A 106 9.54 -8.12 4.30
N VAL A 107 10.13 -9.06 5.04
CA VAL A 107 11.57 -9.38 4.95
C VAL A 107 11.97 -9.84 3.55
N LEU A 108 11.14 -10.68 2.91
CA LEU A 108 11.44 -11.14 1.55
C LEU A 108 11.48 -9.97 0.56
N GLY A 109 10.62 -8.96 0.74
CA GLY A 109 10.69 -7.71 -0.01
C GLY A 109 11.84 -6.79 0.40
N TRP A 110 12.28 -6.87 1.65
CA TRP A 110 13.34 -6.07 2.25
C TRP A 110 14.72 -6.42 1.71
N LEU A 111 15.11 -7.69 1.85
CA LEU A 111 16.41 -8.19 1.40
C LEU A 111 16.54 -8.08 -0.11
N ASP A 112 17.77 -8.00 -0.62
CA ASP A 112 18.02 -7.96 -2.06
C ASP A 112 17.74 -9.33 -2.71
N TRP A 113 17.32 -9.32 -3.98
CA TRP A 113 16.90 -10.54 -4.68
C TRP A 113 17.89 -11.72 -4.58
N PRO A 114 19.22 -11.54 -4.75
CA PRO A 114 20.17 -12.65 -4.62
C PRO A 114 20.14 -13.36 -3.27
N GLN A 115 19.75 -12.68 -2.19
CA GLN A 115 19.68 -13.25 -0.84
C GLN A 115 18.43 -14.12 -0.66
N VAL A 116 17.36 -13.88 -1.43
CA VAL A 116 16.07 -14.57 -1.28
C VAL A 116 15.75 -15.53 -2.43
N ALA A 117 16.37 -15.36 -3.60
CA ALA A 117 16.06 -16.10 -4.82
C ALA A 117 16.03 -17.63 -4.61
N GLY A 118 17.09 -18.20 -4.03
CA GLY A 118 17.17 -19.65 -3.81
C GLY A 118 16.13 -20.20 -2.82
N ARG A 119 15.63 -19.38 -1.89
CA ARG A 119 14.51 -19.75 -1.03
C ARG A 119 13.18 -19.65 -1.78
N VAL A 120 12.96 -18.53 -2.46
CA VAL A 120 11.75 -18.27 -3.25
C VAL A 120 11.54 -19.33 -4.32
N GLU A 121 12.58 -19.74 -5.04
CA GLU A 121 12.51 -20.80 -6.05
C GLU A 121 12.07 -22.16 -5.47
N ARG A 122 12.58 -22.51 -4.28
CA ARG A 122 12.18 -23.73 -3.57
C ARG A 122 10.72 -23.67 -3.12
N ASP A 123 10.30 -22.54 -2.56
CA ASP A 123 8.93 -22.35 -2.06
C ASP A 123 7.91 -22.26 -3.20
N LEU A 124 8.26 -21.71 -4.37
CA LEU A 124 7.42 -21.76 -5.58
C LEU A 124 7.13 -23.20 -6.03
N ALA A 125 8.11 -24.09 -5.86
CA ALA A 125 7.99 -25.51 -6.19
C ALA A 125 7.34 -26.35 -5.07
N ALA A 126 7.15 -25.79 -3.88
CA ALA A 126 6.57 -26.50 -2.74
C ALA A 126 5.11 -26.91 -3.01
N THR A 127 4.69 -28.02 -2.41
CA THR A 127 3.28 -28.46 -2.40
C THR A 127 2.43 -27.68 -1.41
N ASP A 128 3.06 -27.06 -0.41
CA ASP A 128 2.38 -26.25 0.59
C ASP A 128 1.88 -24.93 -0.02
N ALA A 129 0.59 -24.67 0.12
CA ALA A 129 -0.07 -23.50 -0.47
C ALA A 129 0.43 -22.18 0.14
N ARG A 130 0.71 -22.17 1.45
CA ARG A 130 1.20 -20.98 2.16
C ARG A 130 2.60 -20.61 1.68
N GLN A 131 3.54 -21.56 1.62
CA GLN A 131 4.89 -21.34 1.08
C GLN A 131 4.84 -20.80 -0.35
N ARG A 132 4.04 -21.44 -1.22
CA ARG A 132 3.89 -20.98 -2.61
C ARG A 132 3.35 -19.55 -2.69
N ARG A 133 2.37 -19.21 -1.84
CA ARG A 133 1.80 -17.85 -1.77
C ARG A 133 2.81 -16.81 -1.28
N ILE A 134 3.58 -17.13 -0.25
CA ILE A 134 4.67 -16.28 0.26
C ILE A 134 5.72 -16.03 -0.83
N ALA A 135 6.11 -17.08 -1.56
CA ALA A 135 7.09 -17.00 -2.64
C ALA A 135 6.60 -16.13 -3.81
N LEU A 136 5.33 -16.29 -4.23
CA LEU A 136 4.70 -15.42 -5.23
C LEU A 136 4.68 -13.96 -4.76
N THR A 137 4.38 -13.72 -3.48
CA THR A 137 4.40 -12.37 -2.92
C THR A 137 5.80 -11.76 -2.97
N ALA A 138 6.85 -12.53 -2.68
CA ALA A 138 8.24 -12.10 -2.82
C ALA A 138 8.58 -11.71 -4.27
N CYS A 139 8.17 -12.53 -5.25
CA CYS A 139 8.31 -12.18 -6.68
C CYS A 139 7.61 -10.86 -7.01
N GLY A 140 6.39 -10.67 -6.51
CA GLY A 140 5.65 -9.42 -6.59
C GLY A 140 6.43 -8.24 -6.02
N LEU A 141 6.89 -8.31 -4.77
CA LEU A 141 7.63 -7.25 -4.07
C LEU A 141 8.93 -6.85 -4.78
N HIS A 142 9.59 -7.81 -5.43
CA HIS A 142 10.81 -7.57 -6.22
C HIS A 142 10.56 -7.15 -7.66
N ARG A 143 9.31 -7.21 -8.12
CA ARG A 143 8.96 -7.18 -9.54
C ARG A 143 9.79 -8.18 -10.36
N HIS A 144 10.05 -9.35 -9.77
CA HIS A 144 10.74 -10.46 -10.40
C HIS A 144 9.73 -11.43 -11.02
N ASP A 145 9.94 -11.85 -12.26
CA ASP A 145 9.03 -12.76 -12.96
C ASP A 145 9.29 -14.23 -12.55
N PRO A 146 8.34 -14.93 -11.90
CA PRO A 146 8.49 -16.35 -11.57
C PRO A 146 8.27 -17.29 -12.77
N GLY A 147 8.07 -16.75 -13.98
CA GLY A 147 7.98 -17.51 -15.20
C GLY A 147 6.80 -18.50 -15.18
N PRO A 148 7.02 -19.79 -15.50
CA PRO A 148 5.95 -20.80 -15.52
C PRO A 148 5.24 -21.02 -14.18
N ALA A 149 5.91 -20.76 -13.05
CA ALA A 149 5.30 -20.93 -11.73
C ALA A 149 4.12 -19.97 -11.52
N LEU A 150 4.17 -18.78 -12.12
CA LEU A 150 3.06 -17.81 -12.08
C LEU A 150 1.81 -18.34 -12.78
N LEU A 151 1.98 -18.87 -13.99
CA LEU A 151 0.88 -19.45 -14.77
C LEU A 151 0.30 -20.68 -14.07
N SER A 152 1.15 -21.54 -13.51
CA SER A 152 0.71 -22.69 -12.72
C SER A 152 -0.12 -22.26 -11.51
N ALA A 153 0.28 -21.18 -10.82
CA ALA A 153 -0.44 -20.67 -9.66
C ALA A 153 -1.81 -20.05 -10.01
N LEU A 154 -1.99 -19.49 -11.21
CA LEU A 154 -3.30 -19.05 -11.72
C LEU A 154 -4.29 -20.20 -11.97
N GLY A 155 -3.81 -21.45 -12.02
CA GLY A 155 -4.63 -22.66 -12.10
C GLY A 155 -4.70 -23.45 -10.79
N HIS A 156 -4.23 -22.87 -9.68
CA HIS A 156 -4.17 -23.57 -8.39
C HIS A 156 -5.56 -23.73 -7.75
N ALA A 157 -5.77 -24.83 -7.01
CA ALA A 157 -7.05 -25.12 -6.37
C ALA A 157 -7.34 -24.26 -5.13
N ASP A 158 -6.29 -23.84 -4.41
CA ASP A 158 -6.39 -22.92 -3.28
C ASP A 158 -6.61 -21.47 -3.77
N PRO A 159 -7.75 -20.82 -3.42
CA PRO A 159 -8.05 -19.45 -3.82
C PRO A 159 -7.02 -18.42 -3.36
N SER A 160 -6.36 -18.63 -2.22
CA SER A 160 -5.36 -17.68 -1.69
C SER A 160 -4.10 -17.63 -2.56
N VAL A 161 -3.67 -18.78 -3.08
CA VAL A 161 -2.53 -18.88 -4.03
C VAL A 161 -2.89 -18.22 -5.35
N LEU A 162 -4.09 -18.51 -5.85
CA LEU A 162 -4.59 -17.96 -7.11
C LEU A 162 -4.73 -16.43 -7.03
N ALA A 163 -5.32 -15.89 -5.96
CA ALA A 163 -5.44 -14.46 -5.71
C ALA A 163 -4.07 -13.77 -5.66
N CYS A 164 -3.09 -14.38 -4.98
CA CYS A 164 -1.72 -13.89 -4.94
C CYS A 164 -1.04 -13.93 -6.30
N ALA A 165 -1.25 -15.00 -7.09
CA ALA A 165 -0.74 -15.10 -8.46
C ALA A 165 -1.35 -14.00 -9.35
N ALA A 166 -2.64 -13.73 -9.23
CA ALA A 166 -3.31 -12.66 -9.95
C ALA A 166 -2.73 -11.28 -9.58
N ARG A 167 -2.56 -11.01 -8.28
CA ARG A 167 -1.90 -9.77 -7.79
C ARG A 167 -0.49 -9.63 -8.39
N THR A 168 0.30 -10.68 -8.32
CA THR A 168 1.68 -10.71 -8.82
C THR A 168 1.74 -10.48 -10.34
N ALA A 169 0.86 -11.14 -11.10
CA ALA A 169 0.74 -10.93 -12.55
C ALA A 169 0.37 -9.47 -12.89
N GLY A 170 -0.52 -8.84 -12.12
CA GLY A 170 -0.87 -7.43 -12.25
C GLY A 170 0.28 -6.49 -11.92
N GLN A 171 1.02 -6.75 -10.84
CA GLN A 171 2.20 -5.98 -10.44
C GLN A 171 3.31 -6.05 -11.51
N LEU A 172 3.53 -7.22 -12.09
CA LEU A 172 4.51 -7.47 -13.15
C LEU A 172 4.03 -7.07 -14.55
N ARG A 173 2.73 -6.76 -14.71
CA ARG A 173 2.12 -6.42 -15.99
C ARG A 173 2.29 -7.50 -17.06
N ARG A 174 2.12 -8.76 -16.67
CA ARG A 174 2.20 -9.95 -17.55
C ARG A 174 1.01 -10.06 -18.51
N LEU A 175 1.04 -9.28 -19.59
CA LEU A 175 0.00 -9.22 -20.63
C LEU A 175 -0.33 -10.58 -21.27
N ASP A 176 0.66 -11.46 -21.36
CA ASP A 176 0.49 -12.81 -21.88
C ASP A 176 -0.41 -13.70 -20.99
N LEU A 177 -0.59 -13.33 -19.71
CA LEU A 177 -1.48 -14.01 -18.77
C LEU A 177 -2.91 -13.43 -18.73
N LEU A 178 -3.21 -12.41 -19.55
CA LEU A 178 -4.49 -11.70 -19.49
C LEU A 178 -5.69 -12.63 -19.69
N GLN A 179 -5.59 -13.62 -20.59
CA GLN A 179 -6.69 -14.56 -20.81
C GLN A 179 -6.95 -15.48 -19.60
N ALA A 180 -5.89 -15.89 -18.89
CA ALA A 180 -5.99 -16.68 -17.67
C ALA A 180 -6.55 -15.85 -16.50
N LEU A 181 -6.24 -14.56 -16.42
CA LEU A 181 -6.84 -13.66 -15.44
C LEU A 181 -8.34 -13.46 -15.70
N ARG A 182 -8.72 -13.30 -16.98
CA ARG A 182 -10.12 -13.10 -17.40
C ARG A 182 -11.02 -14.28 -17.06
N SER A 183 -10.54 -15.52 -17.07
CA SER A 183 -11.35 -16.68 -16.65
C SER A 183 -11.80 -16.62 -15.19
N HIS A 184 -11.11 -15.83 -14.35
CA HIS A 184 -11.40 -15.68 -12.93
C HIS A 184 -12.17 -14.40 -12.60
N ARG A 185 -12.62 -13.65 -13.61
CA ARG A 185 -13.33 -12.36 -13.42
C ARG A 185 -14.56 -12.45 -12.54
N LEU A 186 -15.28 -13.57 -12.61
CA LEU A 186 -16.53 -13.81 -11.89
C LEU A 186 -16.36 -14.91 -10.83
N HIS A 187 -15.14 -15.12 -10.35
CA HIS A 187 -14.85 -16.16 -9.37
C HIS A 187 -15.63 -15.97 -8.07
N GLY A 188 -16.02 -17.08 -7.42
CA GLY A 188 -16.84 -17.05 -6.20
C GLY A 188 -16.11 -16.45 -5.00
N ASP A 189 -14.81 -16.72 -4.87
CA ASP A 189 -13.94 -16.09 -3.86
C ASP A 189 -13.67 -14.60 -4.19
N ASP A 190 -13.86 -13.73 -3.20
CA ASP A 190 -13.71 -12.28 -3.32
C ASP A 190 -12.27 -11.85 -3.60
N GLY A 191 -11.28 -12.49 -2.98
CA GLY A 191 -9.86 -12.20 -3.18
C GLY A 191 -9.41 -12.53 -4.60
N VAL A 192 -9.76 -13.70 -5.10
CA VAL A 192 -9.49 -14.11 -6.48
C VAL A 192 -10.17 -13.14 -7.46
N ARG A 193 -11.45 -12.86 -7.22
CA ARG A 193 -12.24 -11.98 -8.09
C ARG A 193 -11.66 -10.58 -8.13
N PHE A 194 -11.31 -10.01 -6.97
CA PHE A 194 -10.70 -8.68 -6.89
C PHE A 194 -9.36 -8.65 -7.62
N TRP A 195 -8.41 -9.51 -7.25
CA TRP A 195 -7.04 -9.42 -7.77
C TRP A 195 -6.95 -9.77 -9.26
N SER A 196 -7.82 -10.64 -9.78
CA SER A 196 -7.89 -10.93 -11.23
C SER A 196 -8.39 -9.72 -12.03
N ASN A 197 -9.39 -9.01 -11.51
CA ASN A 197 -9.89 -7.78 -12.14
C ASN A 197 -8.92 -6.62 -11.97
N TRP A 198 -8.31 -6.46 -10.80
CA TRP A 198 -7.27 -5.46 -10.54
C TRP A 198 -6.11 -5.63 -11.51
N ALA A 199 -5.61 -6.86 -11.67
CA ALA A 199 -4.51 -7.16 -12.58
C ALA A 199 -4.86 -6.92 -14.04
N SER A 200 -6.05 -7.35 -14.48
CA SER A 200 -6.50 -7.15 -15.86
C SER A 200 -6.75 -5.68 -16.16
N ALA A 201 -7.34 -4.92 -15.23
CA ALA A 201 -7.57 -3.48 -15.38
C ALA A 201 -6.26 -2.70 -15.50
N GLN A 202 -5.26 -3.05 -14.68
CA GLN A 202 -3.90 -2.51 -14.81
C GLN A 202 -3.33 -2.76 -16.22
N MET A 203 -3.73 -3.84 -16.90
CA MET A 203 -3.32 -4.15 -18.28
C MET A 203 -4.24 -3.53 -19.36
N GLY A 204 -5.17 -2.66 -18.99
CA GLY A 204 -6.08 -1.97 -19.91
C GLY A 204 -7.42 -2.67 -20.16
N ASP A 205 -7.75 -3.74 -19.42
CA ASP A 205 -9.00 -4.46 -19.58
C ASP A 205 -10.20 -3.67 -19.04
N GLN A 206 -10.91 -2.98 -19.92
CA GLN A 206 -12.05 -2.12 -19.57
C GLN A 206 -13.20 -2.88 -18.90
N GLU A 207 -13.40 -4.15 -19.26
CA GLU A 207 -14.49 -4.96 -18.69
C GLU A 207 -14.26 -5.29 -17.20
N ALA A 208 -13.01 -5.25 -16.73
CA ALA A 208 -12.67 -5.49 -15.32
C ALA A 208 -13.08 -4.33 -14.40
N LEU A 209 -13.21 -3.12 -14.95
CA LEU A 209 -13.52 -1.90 -14.18
C LEU A 209 -14.90 -1.96 -13.52
N GLY A 210 -15.87 -2.65 -14.13
CA GLY A 210 -17.20 -2.85 -13.55
C GLY A 210 -17.14 -3.61 -12.22
N THR A 211 -16.31 -4.65 -12.14
CA THR A 211 -16.12 -5.40 -10.89
C THR A 211 -15.36 -4.58 -9.85
N LEU A 212 -14.32 -3.83 -10.25
CA LEU A 212 -13.60 -2.95 -9.33
C LEU A 212 -14.51 -1.88 -8.72
N ARG A 213 -15.45 -1.34 -9.50
CA ARG A 213 -16.45 -0.40 -8.99
C ARG A 213 -17.27 -0.98 -7.84
N LEU A 214 -17.70 -2.24 -7.94
CA LEU A 214 -18.44 -2.91 -6.86
C LEU A 214 -17.62 -3.06 -5.58
N PHE A 215 -16.29 -3.28 -5.70
CA PHE A 215 -15.40 -3.33 -4.55
C PHE A 215 -15.11 -1.93 -3.97
N ALA A 216 -15.03 -0.90 -4.81
CA ALA A 216 -14.86 0.49 -4.38
C ALA A 216 -16.07 1.00 -3.57
N GLU A 217 -17.29 0.61 -3.93
CA GLU A 217 -18.50 1.04 -3.22
C GLU A 217 -18.63 0.39 -1.82
N ARG A 218 -18.13 -0.84 -1.64
CA ARG A 218 -18.20 -1.57 -0.37
C ARG A 218 -17.14 -1.11 0.64
N PRO A 219 -17.46 -1.03 1.94
CA PRO A 219 -16.45 -0.84 2.98
C PRO A 219 -15.48 -2.03 3.04
N GLY A 220 -14.21 -1.77 3.38
CA GLY A 220 -13.17 -2.77 3.59
C GLY A 220 -11.86 -2.46 2.87
N ASP A 221 -10.84 -3.29 3.12
CA ASP A 221 -9.45 -3.07 2.70
C ASP A 221 -9.24 -2.98 1.18
N LEU A 222 -10.16 -3.55 0.41
CA LEU A 222 -10.09 -3.57 -1.05
C LEU A 222 -10.64 -2.29 -1.70
N ARG A 223 -11.33 -1.43 -0.94
CA ARG A 223 -11.93 -0.19 -1.46
C ARG A 223 -10.90 0.74 -2.06
N GLN A 224 -9.86 1.09 -1.31
CA GLN A 224 -8.88 2.07 -1.73
C GLN A 224 -8.06 1.58 -2.95
N PRO A 225 -7.51 0.34 -2.95
CA PRO A 225 -6.84 -0.19 -4.15
C PRO A 225 -7.78 -0.32 -5.37
N ALA A 226 -9.09 -0.54 -5.15
CA ALA A 226 -10.07 -0.50 -6.22
C ALA A 226 -10.21 0.91 -6.81
N LEU A 227 -10.37 1.94 -5.96
CA LEU A 227 -10.52 3.33 -6.37
C LEU A 227 -9.32 3.82 -7.17
N GLU A 228 -8.11 3.53 -6.70
CA GLU A 228 -6.86 3.96 -7.33
C GLU A 228 -6.73 3.44 -8.76
N VAL A 229 -6.98 2.14 -8.98
CA VAL A 229 -6.94 1.56 -10.33
C VAL A 229 -8.16 1.97 -11.15
N LEU A 230 -9.35 2.00 -10.55
CA LEU A 230 -10.57 2.38 -11.25
C LEU A 230 -10.47 3.80 -11.80
N LEU A 231 -10.06 4.78 -11.00
CA LEU A 231 -9.99 6.18 -11.42
C LEU A 231 -8.78 6.50 -12.27
N ALA A 232 -7.70 5.71 -12.15
CA ALA A 232 -6.68 5.72 -13.17
C ALA A 232 -7.30 5.31 -14.51
N TRP A 233 -7.91 4.14 -14.64
CA TRP A 233 -8.20 3.54 -15.96
C TRP A 233 -9.59 3.84 -16.56
N GLN A 234 -10.57 4.22 -15.75
CA GLN A 234 -11.94 4.44 -16.20
C GLN A 234 -12.07 5.69 -17.07
N PRO A 235 -12.83 5.62 -18.18
CA PRO A 235 -13.10 6.80 -19.00
C PRO A 235 -13.73 7.91 -18.16
N ARG A 236 -13.25 9.14 -18.37
CA ARG A 236 -13.60 10.31 -17.56
C ARG A 236 -15.11 10.54 -17.44
N GLU A 237 -15.84 10.49 -18.55
CA GLU A 237 -17.29 10.71 -18.57
C GLU A 237 -18.05 9.67 -17.73
N VAL A 238 -17.58 8.42 -17.74
CA VAL A 238 -18.16 7.34 -16.93
C VAL A 238 -17.91 7.60 -15.44
N SER A 239 -16.72 8.08 -15.08
CA SER A 239 -16.39 8.48 -13.70
C SER A 239 -17.25 9.67 -13.24
N ILE A 240 -17.50 10.67 -14.08
CA ILE A 240 -18.36 11.81 -13.74
C ILE A 240 -19.78 11.35 -13.40
N VAL A 241 -20.38 10.51 -14.25
CA VAL A 241 -21.74 9.99 -14.03
C VAL A 241 -21.81 9.18 -12.74
N TRP A 242 -20.85 8.29 -12.55
CA TRP A 242 -20.76 7.45 -11.36
C TRP A 242 -20.60 8.27 -10.07
N LEU A 243 -19.62 9.17 -10.01
CA LEU A 243 -19.37 10.01 -8.84
C LEU A 243 -20.57 10.91 -8.50
N ARG A 244 -21.22 11.50 -9.52
CA ARG A 244 -22.44 12.31 -9.30
C ARG A 244 -23.59 11.49 -8.71
N SER A 245 -23.77 10.23 -9.11
CA SER A 245 -24.80 9.38 -8.51
C SER A 245 -24.52 9.07 -7.04
N LEU A 246 -23.25 8.90 -6.66
CA LEU A 246 -22.85 8.58 -5.29
C LEU A 246 -22.84 9.80 -4.35
N MET A 247 -22.61 11.00 -4.87
CA MET A 247 -22.66 12.25 -4.09
C MET A 247 -24.00 12.49 -3.39
N GLN A 248 -25.07 11.83 -3.84
CA GLN A 248 -26.40 11.92 -3.23
C GLN A 248 -26.58 10.99 -2.02
N SER A 249 -25.69 10.00 -1.83
CA SER A 249 -25.77 9.05 -0.72
C SER A 249 -24.81 9.44 0.42
N PRO A 250 -25.33 9.74 1.63
CA PRO A 250 -24.50 10.03 2.79
C PRO A 250 -23.54 8.89 3.17
N GLU A 251 -23.95 7.64 2.97
CA GLU A 251 -23.15 6.45 3.31
C GLU A 251 -21.84 6.37 2.50
N HIS A 252 -21.84 6.94 1.29
CA HIS A 252 -20.72 6.91 0.36
C HIS A 252 -19.85 8.16 0.46
N ARG A 253 -20.21 9.15 1.31
CA ARG A 253 -19.58 10.48 1.31
C ARG A 253 -18.06 10.42 1.47
N ARG A 254 -17.56 9.64 2.42
CA ARG A 254 -16.11 9.46 2.64
C ARG A 254 -15.42 8.90 1.38
N MET A 255 -15.98 7.84 0.80
CA MET A 255 -15.45 7.23 -0.41
C MET A 255 -15.46 8.20 -1.58
N VAL A 256 -16.54 8.97 -1.74
CA VAL A 256 -16.66 10.00 -2.78
C VAL A 256 -15.57 11.05 -2.62
N ILE A 257 -15.30 11.53 -1.40
CA ILE A 257 -14.21 12.50 -1.16
C ILE A 257 -12.87 11.95 -1.65
N GLN A 258 -12.50 10.73 -1.24
CA GLN A 258 -11.26 10.07 -1.68
C GLN A 258 -11.22 9.92 -3.22
N ALA A 259 -12.33 9.51 -3.80
CA ALA A 259 -12.49 9.32 -5.23
C ALA A 259 -12.37 10.65 -6.00
N LEU A 260 -12.86 11.78 -5.46
CA LEU A 260 -12.69 13.09 -6.09
C LEU A 260 -11.22 13.53 -6.13
N GLY A 261 -10.47 13.25 -5.07
CA GLY A 261 -9.01 13.49 -5.03
C GLY A 261 -8.29 12.73 -6.15
N LEU A 262 -8.56 11.43 -6.28
CA LEU A 262 -8.01 10.58 -7.34
C LEU A 262 -8.51 10.94 -8.75
N PHE A 263 -9.73 11.47 -8.88
CA PHE A 263 -10.30 11.94 -10.14
C PHE A 263 -9.64 13.23 -10.64
N GLY A 264 -9.12 14.05 -9.72
CA GLY A 264 -8.21 15.13 -10.05
C GLY A 264 -8.84 16.41 -10.60
N ASP A 265 -10.17 16.53 -10.69
CA ASP A 265 -10.80 17.68 -11.35
C ASP A 265 -10.99 18.88 -10.41
N PRO A 266 -10.38 20.05 -10.71
CA PRO A 266 -10.54 21.27 -9.91
C PRO A 266 -11.99 21.75 -9.75
N GLN A 267 -12.91 21.37 -10.66
CA GLN A 267 -14.33 21.71 -10.53
C GLN A 267 -14.95 21.20 -9.20
N THR A 268 -14.35 20.18 -8.60
CA THR A 268 -14.83 19.52 -7.38
C THR A 268 -14.39 20.25 -6.10
N ILE A 269 -13.38 21.11 -6.18
CA ILE A 269 -12.76 21.76 -5.02
C ILE A 269 -13.75 22.56 -4.16
N PRO A 270 -14.66 23.39 -4.72
CA PRO A 270 -15.64 24.09 -3.90
C PRO A 270 -16.54 23.15 -3.08
N TRP A 271 -16.81 21.93 -3.57
CA TRP A 271 -17.56 20.93 -2.81
C TRP A 271 -16.70 20.29 -1.71
N LEU A 272 -15.42 20.00 -1.98
CA LEU A 272 -14.47 19.50 -0.98
C LEU A 272 -14.27 20.48 0.17
N ILE A 273 -14.10 21.78 -0.12
CA ILE A 273 -13.99 22.84 0.91
C ILE A 273 -15.24 22.88 1.81
N ARG A 274 -16.44 22.65 1.26
CA ARG A 274 -17.64 22.51 2.11
C ARG A 274 -17.58 21.29 3.03
N GLN A 275 -17.00 20.18 2.58
CA GLN A 275 -16.83 19.00 3.43
C GLN A 275 -15.79 19.24 4.54
N MET A 276 -14.86 20.19 4.37
CA MET A 276 -13.89 20.57 5.41
C MET A 276 -14.54 21.16 6.66
N HIS A 277 -15.78 21.64 6.57
CA HIS A 277 -16.54 22.16 7.71
C HIS A 277 -17.17 21.05 8.57
N GLU A 278 -17.21 19.81 8.07
CA GLU A 278 -17.80 18.66 8.74
C GLU A 278 -16.69 17.81 9.36
N LEU A 279 -16.59 17.78 10.71
CA LEU A 279 -15.47 17.13 11.42
C LEU A 279 -15.15 15.69 10.94
N PRO A 280 -16.13 14.79 10.70
CA PRO A 280 -15.84 13.42 10.23
C PRO A 280 -15.23 13.33 8.83
N PHE A 281 -15.29 14.42 8.05
CA PHE A 281 -14.85 14.47 6.65
C PHE A 281 -13.73 15.48 6.43
N ALA A 282 -13.38 16.27 7.45
CA ALA A 282 -12.56 17.45 7.25
C ALA A 282 -11.17 17.11 6.72
N ARG A 283 -10.49 16.20 7.42
CA ARG A 283 -9.14 15.75 7.09
C ARG A 283 -9.05 15.03 5.74
N VAL A 284 -9.95 14.07 5.47
CA VAL A 284 -9.98 13.39 4.16
C VAL A 284 -10.35 14.34 3.00
N ALA A 285 -11.18 15.37 3.24
CA ALA A 285 -11.47 16.39 2.24
C ALA A 285 -10.27 17.29 1.96
N ALA A 286 -9.49 17.62 2.99
CA ALA A 286 -8.22 18.32 2.85
C ALA A 286 -7.20 17.50 2.07
N GLU A 287 -7.05 16.22 2.37
CA GLU A 287 -6.17 15.31 1.61
C GLU A 287 -6.54 15.28 0.12
N ALA A 288 -7.84 15.14 -0.19
CA ALA A 288 -8.33 15.17 -1.58
C ALA A 288 -8.06 16.52 -2.24
N PHE A 289 -8.23 17.64 -1.51
CA PHE A 289 -7.89 18.96 -1.99
C PHE A 289 -6.39 19.09 -2.32
N THR A 290 -5.50 18.69 -1.41
CA THR A 290 -4.04 18.71 -1.61
C THR A 290 -3.63 17.81 -2.78
N LEU A 291 -4.24 16.63 -2.93
CA LEU A 291 -3.97 15.73 -4.04
C LEU A 291 -4.32 16.35 -5.41
N ILE A 292 -5.33 17.21 -5.48
CA ILE A 292 -5.71 17.92 -6.71
C ILE A 292 -4.85 19.17 -6.90
N SER A 293 -4.80 20.04 -5.90
CA SER A 293 -4.27 21.40 -5.99
C SER A 293 -2.75 21.49 -5.82
N GLY A 294 -2.15 20.50 -5.15
CA GLY A 294 -0.75 20.55 -4.72
C GLY A 294 -0.49 21.48 -3.53
N ALA A 295 -1.55 22.03 -2.92
CA ALA A 295 -1.42 22.88 -1.73
C ALA A 295 -1.21 22.01 -0.49
N ASP A 296 0.03 21.97 -0.01
CA ASP A 296 0.34 21.37 1.29
C ASP A 296 -0.19 22.29 2.41
N LEU A 297 -1.02 21.73 3.29
CA LEU A 297 -1.70 22.52 4.32
C LEU A 297 -0.72 23.07 5.37
N ALA A 298 0.28 22.27 5.76
CA ALA A 298 1.23 22.67 6.79
C ALA A 298 2.21 23.72 6.24
N GLU A 299 2.74 23.49 5.03
CA GLU A 299 3.66 24.43 4.38
C GLU A 299 3.02 25.82 4.14
N LEU A 300 1.72 25.82 3.84
CA LEU A 300 0.97 27.04 3.51
C LEU A 300 0.20 27.65 4.69
N ASP A 301 0.36 27.11 5.91
CA ASP A 301 -0.37 27.54 7.12
C ASP A 301 -1.91 27.54 6.92
N LEU A 302 -2.43 26.51 6.25
CA LEU A 302 -3.86 26.34 5.95
C LEU A 302 -4.57 25.39 6.93
N GLU A 303 -3.88 24.97 7.99
CA GLU A 303 -4.42 24.13 9.04
C GLU A 303 -4.88 24.93 10.27
N LEU A 304 -5.69 24.29 11.11
CA LEU A 304 -6.09 24.85 12.40
C LEU A 304 -4.90 24.82 13.37
N SER A 305 -4.72 25.91 14.12
CA SER A 305 -3.73 25.98 15.21
C SER A 305 -4.19 25.31 16.51
N VAL A 306 -5.50 25.11 16.64
CA VAL A 306 -6.12 24.40 17.76
C VAL A 306 -6.99 23.31 17.17
N TYR A 307 -6.65 22.06 17.45
CA TYR A 307 -7.37 20.93 16.90
C TYR A 307 -8.74 20.74 17.59
N PRO A 308 -9.79 20.41 16.83
CA PRO A 308 -11.07 20.02 17.39
C PRO A 308 -10.93 18.82 18.32
N ASP A 309 -11.73 18.79 19.38
CA ASP A 309 -11.91 17.60 20.22
C ASP A 309 -12.81 16.60 19.48
N TYR A 310 -12.20 15.86 18.57
CA TYR A 310 -12.85 14.85 17.74
C TYR A 310 -11.90 13.67 17.55
N ASP A 311 -12.29 12.52 18.09
CA ASP A 311 -11.66 11.24 17.84
C ASP A 311 -12.72 10.27 17.32
N SER A 312 -12.39 9.57 16.23
CA SER A 312 -13.25 8.53 15.65
C SER A 312 -12.68 7.13 15.85
N GLY A 313 -11.61 7.01 16.65
CA GLY A 313 -11.01 5.76 17.07
C GLY A 313 -11.80 5.04 18.17
N PRO A 314 -11.29 3.89 18.64
CA PRO A 314 -11.88 3.18 19.76
C PRO A 314 -11.85 4.02 21.05
N ASN A 315 -12.86 3.87 21.89
CA ASN A 315 -12.85 4.44 23.24
C ASN A 315 -12.36 3.39 24.26
N ASP A 316 -12.24 3.81 25.53
CA ASP A 316 -11.80 2.94 26.63
C ASP A 316 -12.89 1.97 27.13
N ASP A 317 -14.08 1.93 26.50
CA ASP A 317 -15.16 1.02 26.88
C ASP A 317 -14.89 -0.38 26.32
N PRO A 318 -14.60 -1.39 27.17
CA PRO A 318 -14.32 -2.75 26.71
C PRO A 318 -15.52 -3.44 26.05
N ASP A 319 -16.74 -2.90 26.22
CA ASP A 319 -17.96 -3.40 25.59
C ASP A 319 -18.31 -2.67 24.28
N ASP A 320 -17.52 -1.65 23.87
CA ASP A 320 -17.71 -0.97 22.58
C ASP A 320 -17.19 -1.86 21.42
N PRO A 321 -18.04 -2.23 20.44
CA PRO A 321 -17.60 -3.02 19.30
C PRO A 321 -16.68 -2.26 18.33
N HIS A 322 -16.55 -0.94 18.45
CA HIS A 322 -15.73 -0.10 17.57
C HIS A 322 -14.25 -0.16 17.99
N VAL A 323 -13.50 -1.05 17.35
CA VAL A 323 -12.05 -1.24 17.58
C VAL A 323 -11.17 -0.57 16.52
N ASP A 324 -11.79 0.07 15.52
CA ASP A 324 -11.07 0.63 14.38
C ASP A 324 -10.44 1.97 14.75
N MET A 325 -9.13 2.07 14.53
CA MET A 325 -8.40 3.33 14.68
C MET A 325 -8.91 4.38 13.69
N ASP A 326 -8.85 5.64 14.08
CA ASP A 326 -9.20 6.75 13.21
C ASP A 326 -8.31 6.75 11.95
N PRO A 327 -8.88 6.56 10.75
CA PRO A 327 -8.13 6.44 9.50
C PRO A 327 -7.47 7.75 9.04
N ASP A 328 -7.85 8.87 9.65
CA ASP A 328 -7.38 10.22 9.36
C ASP A 328 -6.47 10.76 10.48
N THR A 329 -6.09 9.95 11.47
CA THR A 329 -5.29 10.35 12.66
C THR A 329 -4.14 11.28 12.29
N ASP A 330 -3.39 10.92 11.23
CA ASP A 330 -2.18 11.62 10.84
C ASP A 330 -2.36 12.61 9.67
N LEU A 331 -3.60 12.99 9.38
CA LEU A 331 -3.91 14.07 8.45
C LEU A 331 -4.07 15.40 9.19
N PRO A 332 -3.62 16.52 8.61
CA PRO A 332 -3.77 17.84 9.22
C PRO A 332 -5.24 18.27 9.24
N TRP A 333 -5.65 18.94 10.31
CA TRP A 333 -6.97 19.54 10.42
C TRP A 333 -7.05 20.81 9.56
N PRO A 334 -7.84 20.86 8.47
CA PRO A 334 -7.93 22.06 7.65
C PRO A 334 -8.59 23.22 8.41
N ASP A 335 -8.13 24.44 8.16
CA ASP A 335 -8.92 25.65 8.36
C ASP A 335 -9.70 25.94 7.07
N PRO A 336 -11.03 25.67 7.02
CA PRO A 336 -11.79 25.78 5.77
C PRO A 336 -11.80 27.19 5.20
N HIS A 337 -11.71 28.23 6.04
CA HIS A 337 -11.70 29.62 5.61
C HIS A 337 -10.36 29.99 4.98
N LYS A 338 -9.24 29.59 5.59
CA LYS A 338 -7.91 29.80 4.99
C LYS A 338 -7.78 29.03 3.67
N VAL A 339 -8.24 27.78 3.62
CA VAL A 339 -8.23 26.98 2.39
C VAL A 339 -9.09 27.63 1.30
N GLU A 340 -10.28 28.13 1.64
CA GLU A 340 -11.15 28.83 0.69
C GLU A 340 -10.50 30.11 0.15
N GLN A 341 -9.89 30.91 1.01
CA GLN A 341 -9.17 32.12 0.60
C GLN A 341 -7.99 31.78 -0.32
N TRP A 342 -7.20 30.77 0.04
CA TRP A 342 -6.10 30.30 -0.80
C TRP A 342 -6.61 29.86 -2.17
N TRP A 343 -7.71 29.10 -2.21
CA TRP A 343 -8.32 28.62 -3.45
C TRP A 343 -8.78 29.76 -4.35
N GLN A 344 -9.43 30.79 -3.79
CA GLN A 344 -9.85 31.97 -4.56
C GLN A 344 -8.67 32.71 -5.19
N CYS A 345 -7.52 32.76 -4.49
CA CYS A 345 -6.32 33.42 -5.01
C CYS A 345 -5.57 32.57 -6.05
N ASN A 346 -5.49 31.25 -5.87
CA ASN A 346 -4.57 30.38 -6.63
C ASN A 346 -5.26 29.45 -7.65
N GLY A 347 -6.57 29.20 -7.49
CA GLY A 347 -7.30 28.22 -8.29
C GLY A 347 -7.42 28.54 -9.78
N HIS A 348 -7.15 29.78 -10.19
CA HIS A 348 -7.16 30.20 -11.60
C HIS A 348 -6.13 29.46 -12.46
N GLY A 349 -5.05 28.93 -11.86
CA GLY A 349 -4.04 28.12 -12.54
C GLY A 349 -4.46 26.67 -12.81
N LEU A 350 -5.63 26.26 -12.32
CA LEU A 350 -6.12 24.87 -12.33
C LEU A 350 -7.42 24.79 -13.14
N PRO A 351 -7.34 24.61 -14.47
CA PRO A 351 -8.52 24.63 -15.33
C PRO A 351 -9.48 23.47 -15.03
N ALA A 352 -10.76 23.78 -14.89
CA ALA A 352 -11.82 22.80 -14.75
C ALA A 352 -11.86 21.85 -15.97
N GLY A 353 -12.19 20.59 -15.73
CA GLY A 353 -12.27 19.58 -16.80
C GLY A 353 -10.95 18.90 -17.13
N VAL A 354 -9.83 19.38 -16.59
CA VAL A 354 -8.51 18.74 -16.70
C VAL A 354 -8.16 18.09 -15.37
N ALA A 355 -7.83 16.80 -15.38
CA ALA A 355 -7.42 16.09 -14.17
C ALA A 355 -5.99 16.50 -13.76
N HIS A 356 -5.81 16.85 -12.49
CA HIS A 356 -4.55 17.28 -11.90
C HIS A 356 -4.12 16.35 -10.78
N LEU A 357 -2.82 16.12 -10.69
CA LEU A 357 -2.14 15.42 -9.61
C LEU A 357 -1.13 16.42 -9.01
N THR A 358 -1.34 16.78 -7.75
CA THR A 358 -0.56 17.74 -6.97
C THR A 358 -0.28 19.04 -7.74
N GLY A 359 -1.35 19.66 -8.25
CA GLY A 359 -1.28 20.97 -8.89
C GLY A 359 -0.90 20.97 -10.38
N GLN A 360 -0.59 19.81 -10.97
CA GLN A 360 -0.18 19.69 -12.37
C GLN A 360 -1.06 18.71 -13.15
N PRO A 361 -1.35 18.96 -14.43
CA PRO A 361 -2.12 18.03 -15.25
C PRO A 361 -1.53 16.61 -15.24
N PHE A 362 -2.42 15.61 -15.23
CA PHE A 362 -2.04 14.21 -15.34
C PHE A 362 -1.10 13.98 -16.52
N SER A 363 0.10 13.47 -16.23
CA SER A 363 1.11 13.13 -17.21
C SER A 363 2.10 12.13 -16.63
N GLU A 364 2.83 11.41 -17.49
CA GLU A 364 3.92 10.52 -17.07
C GLU A 364 4.97 11.28 -16.24
N ARG A 365 5.37 12.47 -16.71
CA ARG A 365 6.32 13.34 -16.02
C ARG A 365 5.83 13.69 -14.62
N GLN A 366 4.56 14.06 -14.48
CA GLN A 366 4.00 14.42 -13.18
C GLN A 366 3.96 13.22 -12.23
N CYS A 367 3.57 12.04 -12.72
CA CYS A 367 3.60 10.83 -11.89
C CYS A 367 5.01 10.57 -11.36
N LEU A 368 6.03 10.65 -12.22
CA LEU A 368 7.43 10.47 -11.82
C LEU A 368 7.95 11.56 -10.86
N ALA A 369 7.43 12.79 -10.96
CA ALA A 369 7.78 13.86 -10.03
C ALA A 369 7.18 13.60 -8.64
N VAL A 370 5.91 13.21 -8.58
CA VAL A 370 5.22 12.85 -7.32
C VAL A 370 5.84 11.62 -6.68
N LEU A 371 6.23 10.59 -7.46
CA LEU A 371 6.93 9.42 -6.92
C LEU A 371 8.26 9.76 -6.23
N ARG A 372 8.91 10.86 -6.63
CA ARG A 372 10.16 11.34 -6.03
C ARG A 372 9.96 12.20 -4.79
N SER A 373 8.94 13.04 -4.76
CA SER A 373 8.84 14.17 -3.81
C SER A 373 7.50 14.30 -3.09
N GLY A 374 6.47 13.55 -3.50
CA GLY A 374 5.17 13.61 -2.86
C GLY A 374 5.08 12.75 -1.60
N GLN A 375 4.01 12.96 -0.85
CA GLN A 375 3.67 12.13 0.30
C GLN A 375 3.16 10.75 -0.12
N GLN A 376 3.28 9.74 0.74
CA GLN A 376 3.18 8.33 0.36
C GLN A 376 1.84 7.95 -0.28
N ARG A 377 0.70 8.47 0.20
CA ARG A 377 -0.59 8.27 -0.47
C ARG A 377 -0.67 8.95 -1.85
N GLN A 378 -0.04 10.10 -2.02
CA GLN A 378 0.13 10.75 -3.33
C GLN A 378 1.03 9.90 -4.24
N ARG A 379 2.10 9.31 -3.71
CA ARG A 379 3.02 8.40 -4.42
C ARG A 379 2.29 7.14 -4.89
N ILE A 380 1.42 6.56 -4.07
CA ILE A 380 0.59 5.41 -4.43
C ILE A 380 -0.36 5.77 -5.59
N ALA A 381 -1.09 6.89 -5.47
CA ALA A 381 -1.95 7.39 -6.55
C ALA A 381 -1.16 7.62 -7.85
N ALA A 382 0.04 8.20 -7.75
CA ALA A 382 0.95 8.42 -8.87
C ALA A 382 1.42 7.10 -9.51
N ALA A 383 1.72 6.05 -8.72
CA ALA A 383 2.11 4.74 -9.22
C ALA A 383 0.99 4.06 -10.03
N CYS A 384 -0.25 4.14 -9.54
CA CYS A 384 -1.42 3.62 -10.25
C CYS A 384 -1.69 4.41 -11.55
N LEU A 385 -1.55 5.73 -11.53
CA LEU A 385 -1.73 6.57 -12.71
C LEU A 385 -0.60 6.36 -13.74
N LEU A 386 0.66 6.24 -13.30
CA LEU A 386 1.83 5.99 -14.15
C LEU A 386 1.67 4.74 -15.01
N ALA A 387 1.00 3.72 -14.47
CA ALA A 387 0.74 2.45 -15.16
C ALA A 387 -0.01 2.61 -16.50
N ARG A 388 -0.74 3.73 -16.71
CA ARG A 388 -1.39 4.07 -17.98
C ARG A 388 -0.43 4.60 -19.03
N TYR A 389 0.58 5.33 -18.59
CA TYR A 389 1.59 5.93 -19.47
C TYR A 389 2.69 4.94 -19.82
N GLN A 390 2.96 3.96 -18.94
CA GLN A 390 3.98 2.93 -19.14
C GLN A 390 3.36 1.52 -19.21
N PRO A 391 2.72 1.15 -20.32
CA PRO A 391 1.95 -0.09 -20.40
C PRO A 391 2.79 -1.37 -20.34
N ALA A 392 4.09 -1.29 -20.62
CA ALA A 392 5.03 -2.42 -20.61
C ALA A 392 5.90 -2.50 -19.35
N SER A 393 5.85 -1.49 -18.47
CA SER A 393 6.60 -1.48 -17.21
C SER A 393 5.78 -2.13 -16.11
N ALA A 394 6.45 -2.86 -15.21
CA ALA A 394 5.85 -3.27 -13.95
C ALA A 394 5.35 -2.04 -13.15
N VAL A 395 4.33 -2.24 -12.32
CA VAL A 395 3.77 -1.19 -11.45
C VAL A 395 4.85 -0.74 -10.47
N PHE A 396 5.08 0.56 -10.34
CA PHE A 396 6.12 1.09 -9.44
C PHE A 396 5.89 0.62 -7.98
N PRO A 397 6.88 0.02 -7.29
CA PRO A 397 6.72 -0.50 -5.94
C PRO A 397 6.98 0.59 -4.87
N THR A 398 5.95 1.36 -4.52
CA THR A 398 6.04 2.45 -3.52
C THR A 398 6.31 1.97 -2.09
N ASP A 399 6.18 0.66 -1.85
CA ASP A 399 6.37 -0.02 -0.56
C ASP A 399 7.76 -0.68 -0.42
N ALA A 400 8.56 -0.74 -1.49
CA ALA A 400 9.90 -1.34 -1.46
C ALA A 400 10.84 -0.58 -0.51
N PRO A 401 12.04 -1.12 -0.18
CA PRO A 401 13.07 -0.32 0.49
C PRO A 401 13.37 0.98 -0.27
N ALA A 402 13.47 2.10 0.44
CA ALA A 402 13.61 3.44 -0.13
C ALA A 402 14.79 3.52 -1.10
N GLN A 403 15.91 2.85 -0.78
CA GLN A 403 17.06 2.79 -1.67
C GLN A 403 16.76 2.08 -3.00
N ARG A 404 15.93 1.02 -2.99
CA ARG A 404 15.45 0.36 -4.22
C ARG A 404 14.56 1.30 -5.03
N GLN A 405 13.65 2.02 -4.36
CA GLN A 405 12.79 3.02 -5.00
C GLN A 405 13.63 4.15 -5.64
N LYS A 406 14.64 4.67 -4.93
CA LYS A 406 15.59 5.69 -5.43
C LYS A 406 16.33 5.20 -6.67
N ARG A 407 16.86 3.96 -6.68
CA ARG A 407 17.48 3.37 -7.89
C ARG A 407 16.53 3.30 -9.08
N LEU A 408 15.27 2.89 -8.86
CA LEU A 408 14.25 2.82 -9.93
C LEU A 408 13.86 4.20 -10.47
N LEU A 409 13.97 5.25 -9.64
CA LEU A 409 13.70 6.64 -10.03
C LEU A 409 14.92 7.36 -10.61
N GLY A 410 16.09 6.70 -10.67
CA GLY A 410 17.32 7.24 -11.25
C GLY A 410 17.98 8.35 -10.42
N TYR A 411 17.93 8.24 -9.09
CA TYR A 411 18.69 9.10 -8.17
C TYR A 411 20.21 8.92 -8.31
#